data_AF-E3Q0D4-F1
#
_entry.id   AF-E3Q0D4-F1
#
_cell.length_a   1.000
_cell.length_b   1.000
_cell.length_c   1.000
_cell.angle_alpha   90.00
_cell.angle_beta   90.00
_cell.angle_gamma   90.00
#
_symmetry.space_group_name_H-M   'P 1'
#
loop_
_entity.id
_entity.type
_entity.pdbx_description
1 polymer ?
#
loop_
_entity_poly.entity_id
_entity_poly.type
_entity_poly.pdbx_seq_one_letter_code
_entity_poly.pdbx_strand_id
1 'polypeptide(L)'
;TNCYTGNTWNTTLCPSNTECAANCALEGADYTATYGAQASGNSLKLTFVTKGSYATNIGSRLYLMDTDTTYQTFSLLNQEFTFDVDVSNLPCGLNGAL
;
A
#
# COMPACT_ATOMS: atom_id res chain seq x y z
N THR A 1 -9.92 10.68 16.26
CA THR A 1 -10.71 9.45 16.45
C THR A 1 -10.71 8.68 15.14
N ASN A 2 -10.52 7.36 15.18
CA ASN A 2 -10.47 6.57 13.96
C ASN A 2 -11.87 6.31 13.41
N CYS A 3 -12.04 6.48 12.10
CA CYS A 3 -13.24 6.03 11.41
C CYS A 3 -13.27 4.51 11.22
N TYR A 4 -12.10 3.88 11.12
CA TYR A 4 -11.95 2.44 10.98
C TYR A 4 -10.84 1.93 11.92
N THR A 5 -11.05 0.82 12.61
CA THR A 5 -10.02 0.19 13.47
C THR A 5 -10.20 -1.32 13.51
N GLY A 6 -9.08 -2.03 13.35
CA GLY A 6 -9.07 -3.49 13.24
C GLY A 6 -9.83 -3.93 12.00
N ASN A 7 -11.06 -4.39 12.19
CA ASN A 7 -11.96 -4.87 11.14
C ASN A 7 -13.33 -4.19 11.16
N THR A 8 -13.48 -3.06 11.86
CA THR A 8 -14.79 -2.39 12.07
C THR A 8 -14.76 -0.90 11.79
N TRP A 9 -15.89 -0.36 11.31
CA TRP A 9 -16.15 1.07 11.17
C TRP A 9 -16.80 1.64 12.43
N ASN A 10 -16.47 2.88 12.76
CA ASN A 10 -17.14 3.64 13.79
C ASN A 10 -18.49 4.16 13.26
N THR A 11 -19.59 3.58 13.70
CA THR A 11 -20.95 3.88 13.19
C THR A 11 -21.44 5.30 13.53
N THR A 12 -20.83 6.00 14.49
CA THR A 12 -21.14 7.40 14.77
C THR A 12 -20.49 8.33 13.74
N LEU A 13 -19.29 8.01 13.27
CA LEU A 13 -18.59 8.79 12.24
C LEU A 13 -19.00 8.36 10.82
N CYS A 14 -19.36 7.09 10.65
CA CYS A 14 -19.71 6.44 9.39
C CYS A 14 -21.10 5.77 9.46
N PRO A 15 -22.20 6.53 9.63
CA PRO A 15 -23.54 5.98 9.63
C PRO A 15 -24.04 5.60 8.21
N SER A 16 -23.45 6.20 7.17
CA SER A 16 -23.67 5.89 5.76
C SER A 16 -22.36 6.07 4.97
N ASN A 17 -22.28 5.50 3.76
CA ASN A 17 -21.06 5.60 2.94
C ASN A 17 -20.72 7.06 2.57
N THR A 18 -21.72 7.85 2.19
CA THR A 18 -21.53 9.26 1.81
C THR A 18 -21.08 10.09 3.01
N GLU A 19 -21.70 9.91 4.17
CA GLU A 19 -21.29 10.62 5.40
C GLU A 19 -19.90 10.19 5.86
N CYS A 20 -19.59 8.89 5.79
CA CYS A 20 -18.25 8.39 6.13
C CYS A 20 -17.16 9.03 5.26
N ALA A 21 -17.38 9.10 3.94
CA ALA A 21 -16.43 9.73 3.03
C ALA A 21 -16.28 11.25 3.27
N ALA A 22 -17.33 11.92 3.74
CA ALA A 22 -17.28 13.34 4.08
C ALA A 22 -16.64 13.61 5.45
N ASN A 23 -16.84 12.72 6.42
CA ASN A 23 -16.42 12.89 7.82
C ASN A 23 -14.99 12.37 8.08
N CYS A 24 -14.45 11.55 7.19
CA CYS A 24 -13.20 10.82 7.39
C CYS A 24 -12.17 11.19 6.32
N ALA A 25 -10.90 11.04 6.68
CA ALA A 25 -9.79 11.24 5.77
C ALA A 25 -8.81 10.06 5.84
N LEU A 26 -8.10 9.84 4.74
CA LEU A 26 -6.88 9.04 4.72
C LEU A 26 -5.71 10.00 4.91
N GLU A 27 -4.80 9.65 5.80
CA GLU A 27 -3.60 10.43 6.12
C GLU A 27 -2.36 9.87 5.42
N GLY A 28 -1.25 10.59 5.52
CA GLY A 28 0.04 10.17 5.00
C GLY A 28 0.55 8.85 5.60
N ALA A 29 1.55 8.25 4.94
CA ALA A 29 2.10 6.96 5.30
C ALA A 29 3.58 7.06 5.69
N ASP A 30 3.95 6.46 6.82
CA ASP A 30 5.36 6.16 7.14
C ASP A 30 5.78 4.85 6.46
N TYR A 31 6.23 4.98 5.21
CA TYR A 31 6.55 3.84 4.35
C TYR A 31 7.55 2.86 4.97
N THR A 32 8.61 3.37 5.60
CA THR A 32 9.69 2.52 6.09
C THR A 32 9.36 1.93 7.46
N ALA A 33 8.99 2.74 8.46
CA ALA A 33 8.85 2.23 9.82
C ALA A 33 7.51 1.50 10.04
N THR A 34 6.45 1.91 9.36
CA THR A 34 5.12 1.28 9.51
C THR A 34 4.90 0.16 8.49
N TYR A 35 5.25 0.39 7.22
CA TYR A 35 4.91 -0.54 6.14
C TYR A 35 6.08 -1.39 5.65
N GLY A 36 7.33 -1.05 6.00
CA GLY A 36 8.52 -1.79 5.55
C GLY A 36 8.75 -1.73 4.04
N ALA A 37 8.27 -0.65 3.40
CA ALA A 37 8.52 -0.33 2.00
C ALA A 37 9.73 0.61 1.91
N GLN A 38 10.72 0.24 1.11
CA GLN A 38 11.96 0.99 0.92
C GLN A 38 12.36 0.97 -0.54
N ALA A 39 12.80 2.13 -1.06
CA ALA A 39 13.30 2.27 -2.41
C ALA A 39 14.77 2.71 -2.40
N SER A 40 15.53 2.25 -3.39
CA SER A 40 16.92 2.68 -3.62
C SER A 40 17.21 2.63 -5.11
N GLY A 41 17.45 3.78 -5.73
CA GLY A 41 17.60 3.89 -7.18
C GLY A 41 16.35 3.40 -7.91
N ASN A 42 16.50 2.35 -8.71
CA ASN A 42 15.42 1.69 -9.46
C ASN A 42 14.83 0.45 -8.76
N SER A 43 15.20 0.20 -7.49
CA SER A 43 14.71 -0.96 -6.72
C SER A 43 13.64 -0.57 -5.71
N LEU A 44 12.65 -1.45 -5.52
CA LEU A 44 11.60 -1.35 -4.51
C LEU A 44 11.54 -2.68 -3.73
N LYS A 45 11.73 -2.62 -2.41
CA LYS A 45 11.58 -3.77 -1.51
C LYS A 45 10.31 -3.62 -0.67
N LEU A 46 9.48 -4.66 -0.67
CA LEU A 46 8.26 -4.74 0.12
C LEU A 46 8.39 -5.83 1.18
N THR A 47 8.28 -5.45 2.46
CA THR A 47 8.34 -6.38 3.58
C THR A 47 6.95 -6.92 3.91
N PHE A 48 6.82 -8.24 4.10
CA PHE A 48 5.51 -8.85 4.37
C PHE A 48 4.96 -8.51 5.76
N VAL A 49 5.76 -8.62 6.82
CA VAL A 49 5.33 -8.31 8.20
C VAL A 49 6.24 -7.25 8.79
N THR A 50 5.66 -6.09 9.09
CA THR A 50 6.38 -4.96 9.71
C THR A 50 5.78 -4.68 11.08
N LYS A 51 6.57 -4.88 12.13
CA LYS A 51 6.14 -4.70 13.52
C LYS A 51 6.56 -3.32 14.01
N GLY A 52 5.59 -2.42 14.19
CA GLY A 52 5.80 -1.11 14.81
C GLY A 52 5.52 -1.14 16.32
N SER A 53 5.67 0.02 16.97
CA SER A 53 5.47 0.14 18.42
C SER A 53 4.02 -0.04 18.87
N TYR A 54 3.04 0.26 17.99
CA TYR A 54 1.61 0.28 18.33
C TYR A 54 0.77 -0.70 17.49
N ALA A 55 1.30 -1.15 16.35
CA ALA A 55 0.58 -2.00 15.41
C ALA A 55 1.55 -2.87 14.60
N THR A 56 1.02 -3.93 14.00
CA THR A 56 1.73 -4.75 13.02
C THR A 56 1.03 -4.61 11.67
N ASN A 57 1.78 -4.23 10.64
CA ASN A 57 1.32 -4.21 9.26
C ASN A 57 1.58 -5.55 8.57
N ILE A 58 0.64 -5.98 7.73
CA ILE A 58 0.72 -7.23 6.95
C ILE A 58 0.51 -6.91 5.47
N GLY A 59 1.57 -7.07 4.67
CA GLY A 59 1.58 -6.82 3.23
C GLY A 59 1.57 -5.35 2.86
N SER A 60 1.59 -5.08 1.56
CA SER A 60 1.45 -3.73 1.00
C SER A 60 1.00 -3.81 -0.47
N ARG A 61 0.43 -2.71 -0.98
CA ARG A 61 0.14 -2.50 -2.40
C ARG A 61 0.49 -1.07 -2.75
N LEU A 62 1.38 -0.89 -3.73
CA LEU A 62 1.85 0.41 -4.17
C LEU A 62 1.52 0.61 -5.66
N TYR A 63 1.46 1.87 -6.07
CA TYR A 63 1.27 2.28 -7.45
C TYR A 63 2.43 3.18 -7.86
N LEU A 64 2.88 3.06 -9.11
CA LEU A 64 3.90 3.96 -9.64
C LEU A 64 3.26 5.32 -9.94
N MET A 65 3.87 6.38 -9.46
CA MET A 65 3.42 7.77 -9.64
C MET A 65 4.26 8.45 -10.72
N ASP A 66 3.60 9.29 -11.52
CA ASP A 66 4.25 10.21 -12.48
C ASP A 66 4.47 11.59 -11.82
N THR A 67 3.46 12.04 -11.08
CA THR A 67 3.53 13.24 -10.23
C THR A 67 2.94 12.94 -8.85
N ASP A 68 2.99 13.90 -7.93
CA ASP A 68 2.35 13.78 -6.60
C ASP A 68 0.84 13.48 -6.64
N THR A 69 0.18 13.72 -7.77
CA THR A 69 -1.28 13.58 -7.92
C THR A 69 -1.74 12.66 -9.06
N THR A 70 -0.81 12.11 -9.85
CA THR A 70 -1.13 11.29 -11.02
C THR A 70 -0.33 9.99 -11.05
N TYR A 71 -0.99 8.89 -11.40
CA TYR A 71 -0.32 7.62 -11.63
C TYR A 71 0.47 7.65 -12.93
N GLN A 72 1.60 6.94 -12.96
CA GLN A 72 2.27 6.59 -14.21
C GLN A 72 1.36 5.64 -14.99
N THR A 73 0.93 6.08 -16.17
CA THR A 73 0.12 5.27 -17.08
C THR A 73 1.01 4.55 -18.09
N PHE A 74 0.57 3.37 -18.52
CA PHE A 74 1.28 2.55 -19.50
C PHE A 74 0.33 2.15 -20.63
N SER A 75 0.70 2.44 -21.88
CA SER A 75 0.03 1.90 -23.06
C SER A 75 0.82 0.70 -23.58
N LEU A 76 0.47 -0.49 -23.09
CA LEU A 76 1.26 -1.71 -23.30
C LEU A 76 1.00 -2.41 -24.64
N LEU A 77 -0.02 -2.01 -25.40
CA LEU A 77 -0.33 -2.64 -26.68
C LEU A 77 0.85 -2.46 -27.66
N ASN A 78 1.39 -3.58 -28.16
CA ASN A 78 2.53 -3.63 -29.07
C ASN A 78 3.84 -3.03 -28.48
N GLN A 79 3.99 -3.08 -27.15
CA GLN A 79 5.20 -2.65 -26.43
C GLN A 79 5.75 -3.80 -25.59
N GLU A 80 7.03 -3.72 -25.24
CA GLU A 80 7.68 -4.62 -24.28
C GLU A 80 7.76 -3.95 -22.91
N PHE A 81 7.47 -4.72 -21.85
CA PHE A 81 7.62 -4.29 -20.46
C PHE A 81 8.46 -5.34 -19.71
N THR A 82 9.53 -4.90 -19.07
CA THR A 82 10.52 -5.77 -18.43
C THR A 82 10.85 -5.24 -17.04
N PHE A 83 11.06 -6.15 -16.11
CA PHE A 83 11.52 -5.86 -14.76
C PHE A 83 12.33 -7.03 -14.21
N ASP A 84 13.25 -6.73 -13.30
CA ASP A 84 13.94 -7.72 -12.50
C ASP A 84 13.17 -7.97 -11.21
N VAL A 85 13.14 -9.22 -10.75
CA VAL A 85 12.47 -9.60 -9.50
C VAL A 85 13.29 -10.61 -8.71
N ASP A 86 13.43 -10.35 -7.41
CA ASP A 86 14.00 -11.29 -6.45
C ASP A 86 12.89 -11.87 -5.57
N VAL A 87 12.54 -13.14 -5.81
CA VAL A 87 11.57 -13.91 -5.02
C VAL A 87 12.24 -14.95 -4.12
N SER A 88 13.56 -14.89 -3.93
CA SER A 88 14.33 -15.88 -3.15
C SER A 88 13.86 -16.02 -1.69
N ASN A 89 13.26 -14.96 -1.14
CA ASN A 89 12.72 -14.93 0.23
C ASN A 89 11.18 -14.97 0.28
N LEU A 90 10.51 -15.44 -0.79
CA LEU A 90 9.06 -15.52 -0.88
C LEU A 90 8.59 -16.98 -0.82
N PRO A 91 8.31 -17.53 0.37
CA PRO A 91 7.86 -18.92 0.53
C PRO A 91 6.44 -19.15 0.00
N CYS A 92 6.07 -20.43 -0.10
CA CYS A 92 4.71 -20.87 -0.43
C CYS A 92 3.65 -20.16 0.45
N GLY A 93 2.54 -19.78 -0.17
CA GLY A 93 1.45 -19.06 0.50
C GLY A 93 1.58 -17.54 0.45
N LEU A 94 2.70 -17.00 -0.06
CA LEU A 94 2.86 -15.58 -0.36
C LEU A 94 2.76 -15.32 -1.87
N ASN A 95 2.48 -14.06 -2.22
CA ASN A 95 2.43 -13.61 -3.62
C ASN A 95 3.05 -12.20 -3.73
N GLY A 96 4.12 -12.10 -4.51
CA GLY A 96 4.71 -10.83 -4.93
C GLY A 96 4.25 -10.52 -6.35
N ALA A 97 3.32 -9.58 -6.49
CA ALA A 97 2.64 -9.31 -7.75
C ALA A 97 3.05 -7.94 -8.31
N LEU A 98 3.27 -7.92 -9.63
CA LEU A 98 3.43 -6.73 -10.46
C LEU A 98 2.42 -6.79 -11.60
#